data_AF-A0A2E7B5C5-F1
#
_entry.id   AF-A0A2E7B5C5-F1
#
_cell.length_a   1.000
_cell.length_b   1.000
_cell.length_c   1.000
_cell.angle_alpha   90.00
_cell.angle_beta   90.00
_cell.angle_gamma   90.00
#
_symmetry.space_group_name_H-M   'P 1'
#
loop_
_entity.id
_entity.type
_entity.pdbx_description
1 polymer ?
#
loop_
_entity_poly.entity_id
_entity_poly.type
_entity_poly.pdbx_seq_one_letter_code
_entity_poly.pdbx_strand_id
1 'polypeptide(L)'
;MKLIEGRTIPEVWTKAARYLQDRKGHEDYDLILHITNPVELSSEDSEVIDLVDGFLHTHGGGRIHTVAETIFPISDYVRNGREGVFKIYPERMERIHAYRKDKRWGCYAMRMLRQTDLEGKTFNPLEKIIEKMSAARRYKACYELVSGRPFLEEVASTAEVATYDPATDRNSYYGNLPCLSLASFKYDNTKSQVRLNATYRSHYYMQRTLGNLMGLGRLLYFVAREAGAEVGPLTINSTYATLDTGKAGGGAGNWNRKDISELISNCESIYESADKQLVSG
;
A
#
# COMPACT_ATOMS: atom_id res chain seq x y z
N MET A 1 -16.63 -12.25 -3.55
CA MET A 1 -15.26 -12.65 -3.92
C MET A 1 -15.06 -12.64 -5.42
N LYS A 2 -14.23 -11.72 -5.91
CA LYS A 2 -13.80 -11.61 -7.31
C LYS A 2 -12.27 -11.57 -7.34
N LEU A 3 -11.67 -12.28 -8.30
CA LEU A 3 -10.25 -12.16 -8.63
C LEU A 3 -10.07 -11.28 -9.87
N ILE A 4 -9.11 -10.36 -9.81
CA ILE A 4 -8.66 -9.51 -10.91
C ILE A 4 -7.13 -9.64 -11.00
N GLU A 5 -6.66 -9.97 -12.20
CA GLU A 5 -5.26 -10.30 -12.45
C GLU A 5 -4.70 -9.46 -13.60
N GLY A 6 -3.39 -9.22 -13.55
CA GLY A 6 -2.66 -8.47 -14.58
C GLY A 6 -1.15 -8.47 -14.33
N ARG A 7 -0.44 -7.76 -15.20
CA ARG A 7 1.00 -7.58 -15.11
C ARG A 7 1.34 -6.52 -14.07
N THR A 8 0.79 -5.32 -14.18
CA THR A 8 1.27 -4.13 -13.44
C THR A 8 0.23 -3.56 -12.48
N ILE A 9 0.67 -2.66 -11.59
CA ILE A 9 -0.21 -2.03 -10.59
C ILE A 9 -1.29 -1.15 -11.24
N PRO A 10 -0.97 -0.23 -12.17
CA PRO A 10 -1.98 0.67 -12.76
C PRO A 10 -3.00 -0.09 -13.64
N GLU A 11 -2.55 -1.11 -14.37
CA GLU A 11 -3.40 -2.00 -15.16
C GLU A 11 -4.44 -2.71 -14.28
N VAL A 12 -3.99 -3.36 -13.21
CA VAL A 12 -4.87 -4.10 -12.28
C VAL A 12 -5.79 -3.15 -11.48
N TRP A 13 -5.30 -1.96 -11.12
CA TRP A 13 -6.13 -0.92 -10.51
C TRP A 13 -7.24 -0.45 -11.46
N THR A 14 -6.93 -0.20 -12.73
CA THR A 14 -7.91 0.24 -13.75
C THR A 14 -8.99 -0.81 -13.96
N LYS A 15 -8.60 -2.08 -14.15
CA LYS A 15 -9.53 -3.22 -14.23
C LYS A 15 -10.44 -3.35 -13.00
N ALA A 16 -9.90 -3.10 -11.81
CA ALA A 16 -10.65 -3.17 -10.56
C ALA A 16 -11.57 -1.96 -10.33
N ALA A 17 -11.16 -0.76 -10.76
CA ALA A 17 -11.99 0.44 -10.72
C ALA A 17 -13.21 0.28 -11.66
N ARG A 18 -12.99 -0.18 -12.90
CA ARG A 18 -14.08 -0.56 -13.84
C ARG A 18 -15.01 -1.61 -13.23
N TYR A 19 -14.46 -2.70 -12.70
CA TYR A 19 -15.27 -3.75 -12.07
C TYR A 19 -16.18 -3.21 -10.97
N LEU A 20 -15.65 -2.37 -10.06
CA LEU A 20 -16.42 -1.77 -8.98
C LEU A 20 -17.45 -0.77 -9.51
N GLN A 21 -17.16 -0.01 -10.57
CA GLN A 21 -18.13 0.91 -11.18
C GLN A 21 -19.41 0.19 -11.59
N ASP A 22 -19.29 -1.03 -12.13
CA ASP A 22 -20.41 -1.85 -12.58
C ASP A 22 -21.13 -2.58 -11.43
N ARG A 23 -20.78 -2.34 -10.16
CA ARG A 23 -21.47 -2.92 -8.98
C ARG A 23 -22.53 -1.97 -8.42
N LYS A 24 -23.59 -2.54 -7.85
CA LYS A 24 -24.57 -1.78 -7.06
C LYS A 24 -23.84 -1.07 -5.91
N GLY A 25 -24.09 0.23 -5.72
CA GLY A 25 -23.37 1.07 -4.74
C GLY A 25 -21.99 1.54 -5.20
N HIS A 26 -21.40 0.88 -6.20
CA HIS A 26 -19.98 0.81 -6.55
C HIS A 26 -19.08 0.21 -5.45
N GLU A 27 -19.52 -0.90 -4.86
CA GLU A 27 -18.80 -1.62 -3.80
C GLU A 27 -18.88 -3.13 -4.00
N ASP A 28 -17.94 -3.88 -3.40
CA ASP A 28 -17.97 -5.34 -3.32
C ASP A 28 -17.19 -5.85 -2.08
N TYR A 29 -17.43 -7.11 -1.72
CA TYR A 29 -16.75 -7.81 -0.63
C TYR A 29 -15.79 -8.89 -1.17
N ASP A 30 -14.65 -9.03 -0.49
CA ASP A 30 -13.56 -9.96 -0.83
C ASP A 30 -13.05 -9.79 -2.28
N LEU A 31 -12.70 -8.56 -2.64
CA LEU A 31 -12.07 -8.26 -3.93
C LEU A 31 -10.57 -8.53 -3.85
N ILE A 32 -10.12 -9.54 -4.60
CA ILE A 32 -8.73 -9.99 -4.65
C ILE A 32 -8.05 -9.45 -5.91
N LEU A 33 -6.90 -8.81 -5.72
CA LEU A 33 -6.02 -8.37 -6.81
C LEU A 33 -4.77 -9.24 -6.86
N HIS A 34 -4.33 -9.64 -8.06
CA HIS A 34 -3.04 -10.29 -8.28
C HIS A 34 -2.23 -9.54 -9.35
N ILE A 35 -1.12 -8.96 -8.92
CA ILE A 35 -0.18 -8.23 -9.77
C ILE A 35 1.08 -9.08 -9.91
N THR A 36 1.40 -9.50 -11.14
CA THR A 36 2.54 -10.40 -11.37
C THR A 36 3.90 -9.69 -11.37
N ASN A 37 3.94 -8.40 -11.73
CA ASN A 37 5.11 -7.54 -11.71
C ASN A 37 4.76 -6.17 -11.08
N PRO A 38 4.90 -6.01 -9.76
CA PRO A 38 4.43 -4.83 -9.03
C PRO A 38 5.44 -3.67 -8.97
N VAL A 39 6.49 -3.67 -9.80
CA VAL A 39 7.61 -2.70 -9.71
C VAL A 39 8.00 -2.11 -11.06
N GLU A 40 8.05 -2.91 -12.12
CA GLU A 40 8.29 -2.38 -13.47
C GLU A 40 7.03 -1.69 -14.01
N LEU A 41 7.22 -0.54 -14.65
CA LEU A 41 6.15 0.26 -15.26
C LEU A 41 6.46 0.46 -16.75
N SER A 42 5.44 0.38 -17.59
CA SER A 42 5.52 0.79 -18.99
C SER A 42 5.29 2.29 -19.19
N SER A 43 5.30 2.75 -20.45
CA SER A 43 4.84 4.08 -20.85
C SER A 43 3.38 4.30 -20.46
N GLU A 44 2.52 3.31 -20.74
CA GLU A 44 1.08 3.32 -20.51
C GLU A 44 0.77 3.37 -19.00
N ASP A 45 1.49 2.57 -18.20
CA ASP A 45 1.41 2.62 -16.74
C ASP A 45 1.74 4.01 -16.19
N SER A 46 2.77 4.66 -16.76
CA SER A 46 3.22 5.98 -16.34
C SER A 46 2.17 7.04 -16.69
N GLU A 47 1.60 6.97 -17.89
CA GLU A 47 0.51 7.86 -18.34
C GLU A 47 -0.75 7.70 -17.48
N VAL A 48 -1.13 6.47 -17.13
CA VAL A 48 -2.25 6.18 -16.22
C VAL A 48 -1.97 6.72 -14.80
N ILE A 49 -0.75 6.58 -14.29
CA ILE A 49 -0.36 7.14 -12.99
C ILE A 49 -0.48 8.67 -13.01
N ASP A 50 0.07 9.34 -14.03
CA ASP A 50 0.04 10.80 -14.16
C ASP A 50 -1.40 11.33 -14.33
N LEU A 51 -2.23 10.63 -15.11
CA LEU A 51 -3.64 10.94 -15.30
C LEU A 51 -4.42 10.86 -13.97
N VAL A 52 -4.23 9.80 -13.17
CA VAL A 52 -4.90 9.63 -11.87
C VAL A 52 -4.34 10.59 -10.82
N ASP A 53 -3.03 10.84 -10.78
CA ASP A 53 -2.42 11.79 -9.84
C ASP A 53 -2.82 13.25 -10.15
N GLY A 54 -2.91 13.59 -11.43
CA GLY A 54 -3.42 14.87 -11.93
C GLY A 54 -4.91 15.07 -11.63
N PHE A 55 -5.73 14.03 -11.83
CA PHE A 55 -7.14 14.01 -11.43
C PHE A 55 -7.30 14.25 -9.93
N LEU A 56 -6.58 13.48 -9.10
CA LEU A 56 -6.64 13.62 -7.64
C LEU A 56 -6.23 15.04 -7.22
N HIS A 57 -5.13 15.56 -7.76
CA HIS A 57 -4.64 16.90 -7.46
C HIS A 57 -5.67 17.99 -7.79
N THR A 58 -6.22 17.96 -9.01
CA THR A 58 -7.17 18.98 -9.51
C THR A 58 -8.46 19.00 -8.69
N HIS A 59 -8.90 17.84 -8.18
CA HIS A 59 -10.10 17.73 -7.33
C HIS A 59 -9.81 17.81 -5.82
N GLY A 60 -8.63 18.28 -5.39
CA GLY A 60 -8.28 18.47 -3.97
C GLY A 60 -7.97 17.18 -3.18
N GLY A 61 -7.78 16.07 -3.87
CA GLY A 61 -7.29 14.81 -3.32
C GLY A 61 -5.80 14.82 -2.99
N GLY A 62 -5.36 13.80 -2.24
CA GLY A 62 -3.94 13.58 -1.93
C GLY A 62 -3.21 12.92 -3.10
N ARG A 63 -1.97 13.33 -3.37
CA ARG A 63 -1.12 12.75 -4.42
C ARG A 63 -0.82 11.27 -4.17
N ILE A 64 -0.78 10.47 -5.22
CA ILE A 64 -0.46 9.03 -5.20
C ILE A 64 0.86 8.78 -4.47
N HIS A 65 1.90 9.55 -4.80
CA HIS A 65 3.21 9.44 -4.17
C HIS A 65 3.14 9.67 -2.65
N THR A 66 2.36 10.65 -2.19
CA THR A 66 2.18 10.93 -0.75
C THR A 66 1.52 9.77 -0.02
N VAL A 67 0.54 9.10 -0.63
CA VAL A 67 -0.09 7.90 -0.06
C VAL A 67 0.92 6.74 -0.01
N ALA A 68 1.66 6.51 -1.10
CA ALA A 68 2.67 5.45 -1.18
C ALA A 68 3.79 5.61 -0.14
N GLU A 69 4.27 6.83 0.11
CA GLU A 69 5.25 7.15 1.16
C GLU A 69 4.74 6.88 2.58
N THR A 70 3.42 6.80 2.82
CA THR A 70 2.91 6.38 4.14
C THR A 70 3.16 4.89 4.40
N ILE A 71 3.11 4.05 3.36
CA ILE A 71 3.34 2.61 3.41
C ILE A 71 4.84 2.32 3.48
N PHE A 72 5.63 2.89 2.58
CA PHE A 72 7.08 2.69 2.52
C PHE A 72 7.82 3.94 2.03
N PRO A 73 8.85 4.41 2.78
CA PRO A 73 9.56 5.65 2.47
C PRO A 73 10.66 5.44 1.42
N ILE A 74 10.23 5.17 0.18
CA ILE A 74 11.17 4.90 -0.93
C ILE A 74 12.11 6.08 -1.17
N SER A 75 11.66 7.31 -0.93
CA SER A 75 12.48 8.52 -1.06
C SER A 75 13.70 8.50 -0.15
N ASP A 76 13.62 7.88 1.03
CA ASP A 76 14.76 7.76 1.95
C ASP A 76 15.65 6.57 1.62
N TYR A 77 15.07 5.47 1.11
CA TYR A 77 15.84 4.36 0.55
C TYR A 77 16.69 4.77 -0.65
N VAL A 78 16.11 5.52 -1.59
CA VAL A 78 16.84 5.99 -2.79
C VAL A 78 17.99 6.93 -2.42
N ARG A 79 17.84 7.75 -1.38
CA ARG A 79 18.88 8.71 -0.96
C ARG A 79 19.99 8.09 -0.12
N ASN A 80 19.66 7.19 0.80
CA ASN A 80 20.61 6.73 1.84
C ASN A 80 20.59 5.19 2.04
N GLY A 81 20.05 4.44 1.08
CA GLY A 81 19.90 2.99 1.18
C GLY A 81 19.15 2.54 2.44
N ARG A 82 19.56 1.40 2.99
CA ARG A 82 18.98 0.79 4.18
C ARG A 82 19.01 1.70 5.41
N GLU A 83 20.06 2.51 5.61
CA GLU A 83 20.14 3.46 6.74
C GLU A 83 19.08 4.55 6.63
N GLY A 84 18.77 4.98 5.40
CA GLY A 84 17.66 5.88 5.09
C GLY A 84 16.34 5.42 5.68
N VAL A 85 16.02 4.14 5.49
CA VAL A 85 14.76 3.53 5.94
C VAL A 85 14.81 3.19 7.44
N PHE A 86 15.91 2.62 7.93
CA PHE A 86 15.96 2.04 9.27
C PHE A 86 16.30 3.02 10.39
N LYS A 87 16.88 4.17 10.05
CA LYS A 87 17.36 5.17 11.03
C LYS A 87 16.90 6.58 10.68
N ILE A 88 17.25 7.09 9.50
CA ILE A 88 16.99 8.50 9.13
C ILE A 88 15.49 8.80 9.05
N TYR A 89 14.70 7.89 8.45
CA TYR A 89 13.25 8.03 8.39
C TYR A 89 12.61 8.02 9.79
N PRO A 90 12.83 7.01 10.67
CA PRO A 90 12.27 7.02 12.02
C PRO A 90 12.62 8.25 12.86
N GLU A 91 13.90 8.65 12.89
CA GLU A 91 14.33 9.85 13.63
C GLU A 91 13.65 11.12 13.09
N ARG A 92 13.42 11.23 11.78
CA ARG A 92 12.68 12.35 11.18
C ARG A 92 11.20 12.29 11.54
N MET A 93 10.61 11.10 11.56
CA MET A 93 9.20 10.90 11.91
C MET A 93 8.92 11.28 13.37
N GLU A 94 9.77 10.85 14.30
CA GLU A 94 9.70 11.23 15.71
C GLU A 94 9.72 12.76 15.89
N ARG A 95 10.64 13.45 15.20
CA ARG A 95 10.66 14.93 15.18
C ARG A 95 9.37 15.54 14.62
N ILE A 96 8.82 14.99 13.53
CA ILE A 96 7.57 15.50 12.94
C ILE A 96 6.38 15.27 13.88
N HIS A 97 6.31 14.11 14.54
CA HIS A 97 5.25 13.76 15.50
C HIS A 97 5.35 14.58 16.79
N ALA A 98 6.53 15.05 17.18
CA ALA A 98 6.68 15.97 18.32
C ALA A 98 5.98 17.33 18.08
N TYR A 99 5.92 17.81 16.83
CA TYR A 99 5.32 19.11 16.49
C TYR A 99 3.92 19.02 15.85
N ARG A 100 3.54 17.88 15.26
CA ARG A 100 2.20 17.70 14.67
C ARG A 100 1.16 17.31 15.71
N LYS A 101 0.10 18.13 15.82
CA LYS A 101 -1.05 17.87 16.71
C LYS A 101 -1.79 16.55 16.43
N ASP A 102 -1.74 16.04 15.20
CA ASP A 102 -2.41 14.80 14.83
C ASP A 102 -1.53 13.56 15.05
N LYS A 103 -0.20 13.68 14.94
CA LYS A 103 0.80 12.60 14.99
C LYS A 103 0.60 11.47 13.94
N ARG A 104 -0.15 11.70 12.84
CA ARG A 104 -0.65 10.62 11.93
C ARG A 104 0.13 10.39 10.63
N TRP A 105 1.05 11.28 10.27
CA TRP A 105 1.78 11.10 9.01
C TRP A 105 2.80 9.97 9.12
N GLY A 106 3.08 9.26 8.02
CA GLY A 106 4.11 8.22 7.97
C GLY A 106 3.87 6.98 8.86
N CYS A 107 2.67 6.81 9.41
CA CYS A 107 2.43 5.79 10.41
C CYS A 107 2.74 4.38 9.92
N TYR A 108 2.14 3.85 8.84
CA TYR A 108 2.33 2.45 8.44
C TYR A 108 3.81 2.03 8.40
N ALA A 109 4.66 2.82 7.73
CA ALA A 109 6.10 2.61 7.73
C ALA A 109 6.69 2.57 9.16
N MET A 110 6.38 3.53 10.03
CA MET A 110 6.84 3.51 11.43
C MET A 110 6.46 2.23 12.17
N ARG A 111 5.26 1.69 11.95
CA ARG A 111 4.81 0.47 12.67
C ARG A 111 5.38 -0.84 12.10
N MET A 112 5.94 -0.79 10.90
CA MET A 112 6.79 -1.87 10.34
C MET A 112 8.25 -1.75 10.79
N LEU A 113 8.71 -0.54 11.15
CA LEU A 113 10.10 -0.21 11.48
C LEU A 113 10.40 -0.12 12.97
N ARG A 114 9.38 0.06 13.82
CA ARG A 114 9.48 0.22 15.27
C ARG A 114 8.31 -0.49 15.96
N GLN A 115 8.64 -1.53 16.72
CA GLN A 115 7.73 -2.20 17.67
C GLN A 115 8.48 -2.50 18.95
N THR A 116 7.72 -2.79 20.01
CA THR A 116 8.23 -3.15 21.33
C THR A 116 8.01 -4.66 21.56
N ASP A 117 9.03 -5.35 22.07
CA ASP A 117 8.94 -6.76 22.47
C ASP A 117 8.24 -6.94 23.84
N LEU A 118 8.23 -8.16 24.39
CA LEU A 118 7.55 -8.47 25.66
C LEU A 118 8.27 -7.84 26.86
N GLU A 119 9.56 -7.55 26.69
CA GLU A 119 10.48 -6.99 27.67
C GLU A 119 10.49 -5.45 27.67
N GLY A 120 9.70 -4.81 26.81
CA GLY A 120 9.61 -3.36 26.71
C GLY A 120 10.69 -2.73 25.81
N LYS A 121 11.48 -3.52 25.09
CA LYS A 121 12.58 -3.05 24.24
C LYS A 121 12.13 -2.85 22.80
N THR A 122 12.57 -1.75 22.20
CA THR A 122 12.29 -1.43 20.80
C THR A 122 13.14 -2.26 19.84
N PHE A 123 12.51 -2.80 18.80
CA PHE A 123 13.16 -3.48 17.69
C PHE A 123 12.54 -3.08 16.34
N ASN A 124 13.17 -3.51 15.24
CA ASN A 124 12.72 -3.27 13.87
C ASN A 124 12.17 -4.60 13.26
N PRO A 125 10.84 -4.78 13.17
CA PRO A 125 10.24 -6.00 12.61
C PRO A 125 10.65 -6.27 11.16
N LEU A 126 10.70 -5.23 10.32
CA LEU A 126 11.08 -5.35 8.92
C LEU A 126 12.52 -5.85 8.75
N GLU A 127 13.43 -5.35 9.58
CA GLU A 127 14.81 -5.86 9.66
C GLU A 127 14.87 -7.33 10.09
N LYS A 128 14.13 -7.71 11.14
CA LYS A 128 14.09 -9.11 11.61
C LYS A 128 13.52 -10.06 10.55
N ILE A 129 12.56 -9.61 9.74
CA ILE A 129 12.08 -10.37 8.58
C ILE A 129 13.18 -10.55 7.53
N ILE A 130 13.88 -9.49 7.16
CA ILE A 130 14.97 -9.54 6.17
C ILE A 130 16.11 -10.45 6.66
N GLU A 131 16.55 -10.31 7.92
CA GLU A 131 17.55 -11.20 8.53
C GLU A 131 17.11 -12.68 8.49
N LYS A 132 15.88 -12.97 8.92
CA LYS A 132 15.32 -14.33 8.92
C LYS A 132 15.16 -14.89 7.52
N MET A 133 14.85 -14.05 6.53
CA MET A 133 14.68 -14.44 5.13
C MET A 133 16.04 -14.77 4.50
N SER A 134 17.05 -13.93 4.74
CA SER A 134 18.44 -14.18 4.32
C SER A 134 19.03 -15.43 4.95
N ALA A 135 18.87 -15.61 6.27
CA ALA A 135 19.48 -16.72 7.01
C ALA A 135 18.76 -18.07 6.82
N ALA A 136 17.45 -18.06 6.51
CA ALA A 136 16.62 -19.26 6.61
C ALA A 136 15.69 -19.47 5.40
N ARG A 137 16.16 -19.14 4.18
CA ARG A 137 15.44 -19.25 2.89
C ARG A 137 14.63 -20.54 2.71
N ARG A 138 15.08 -21.68 3.28
CA ARG A 138 14.34 -22.96 3.28
C ARG A 138 12.89 -22.89 3.80
N TYR A 139 12.57 -21.94 4.67
CA TYR A 139 11.20 -21.74 5.17
C TYR A 139 10.42 -20.81 4.23
N LYS A 140 9.20 -21.18 3.86
CA LYS A 140 8.41 -20.44 2.86
C LYS A 140 7.41 -19.43 3.43
N ALA A 141 6.92 -19.66 4.65
CA ALA A 141 5.74 -18.97 5.21
C ALA A 141 5.90 -18.68 6.71
N CYS A 142 6.91 -17.89 7.07
CA CYS A 142 7.17 -17.49 8.46
C CYS A 142 7.63 -16.03 8.58
N TYR A 143 7.21 -15.18 7.64
CA TYR A 143 7.68 -13.80 7.46
C TYR A 143 6.49 -12.83 7.50
N GLU A 144 5.87 -12.70 8.66
CA GLU A 144 4.64 -11.94 8.84
C GLU A 144 4.95 -10.59 9.49
N LEU A 145 4.64 -9.49 8.80
CA LEU A 145 4.48 -8.18 9.44
C LEU A 145 3.10 -8.14 10.10
N VAL A 146 3.04 -8.68 11.31
CA VAL A 146 1.94 -8.47 12.26
C VAL A 146 2.38 -7.41 13.27
N SER A 147 1.41 -6.85 13.98
CA SER A 147 1.62 -5.77 14.94
C SER A 147 1.95 -6.29 16.35
N GLY A 148 3.12 -5.90 16.87
CA GLY A 148 3.38 -5.78 18.31
C GLY A 148 2.93 -4.42 18.87
N ARG A 149 3.20 -4.17 20.15
CA ARG A 149 2.89 -2.87 20.78
C ARG A 149 3.82 -1.78 20.21
N PRO A 150 3.32 -0.61 19.74
CA PRO A 150 4.18 0.45 19.22
C PRO A 150 4.95 1.20 20.34
N PHE A 151 6.00 1.91 19.92
CA PHE A 151 7.08 2.48 20.75
C PHE A 151 6.69 3.51 21.83
N LEU A 152 5.54 4.19 21.70
CA LEU A 152 5.22 5.37 22.50
C LEU A 152 3.97 5.17 23.35
N GLU A 153 4.12 5.16 24.67
CA GLU A 153 2.99 5.08 25.63
C GLU A 153 1.98 6.24 25.45
N GLU A 154 2.44 7.43 25.02
CA GLU A 154 1.53 8.51 24.63
C GLU A 154 0.83 8.27 23.29
N VAL A 155 1.45 7.58 22.33
CA VAL A 155 0.80 7.23 21.04
C VAL A 155 -0.16 6.05 21.20
N ALA A 156 -0.02 5.25 22.27
CA ALA A 156 -1.08 4.35 22.70
C ALA A 156 -2.37 5.08 23.11
N SER A 157 -2.36 6.41 23.29
CA SER A 157 -3.59 7.22 23.42
C SER A 157 -4.10 7.80 22.10
N THR A 158 -3.29 7.79 21.04
CA THR A 158 -3.63 8.28 19.70
C THR A 158 -3.41 7.19 18.66
N ALA A 159 -4.39 6.29 18.61
CA ALA A 159 -4.60 5.21 17.64
C ALA A 159 -3.71 5.28 16.39
N GLU A 160 -2.81 4.29 16.25
CA GLU A 160 -2.16 3.77 15.03
C GLU A 160 -0.82 3.08 15.44
N VAL A 161 -0.58 1.76 15.62
CA VAL A 161 -1.19 0.45 15.26
C VAL A 161 -1.33 -0.42 16.55
N ALA A 162 -1.82 -1.67 16.56
CA ALA A 162 -2.19 -2.61 15.51
C ALA A 162 -3.23 -2.08 14.52
N THR A 163 -3.41 -2.68 13.35
CA THR A 163 -4.34 -2.09 12.37
C THR A 163 -5.80 -2.16 12.80
N TYR A 164 -6.04 -2.92 13.85
CA TYR A 164 -7.01 -2.56 14.85
C TYR A 164 -6.45 -2.98 16.20
N ASP A 165 -6.17 -2.03 17.08
CA ASP A 165 -5.89 -2.32 18.50
C ASP A 165 -7.19 -2.15 19.31
N PRO A 166 -7.80 -3.24 19.81
CA PRO A 166 -9.03 -3.16 20.62
C PRO A 166 -8.90 -2.27 21.87
N ALA A 167 -7.67 -2.01 22.36
CA ALA A 167 -7.43 -1.11 23.48
C ALA A 167 -7.68 0.37 23.14
N THR A 168 -7.49 0.77 21.88
CA THR A 168 -7.53 2.17 21.42
C THR A 168 -8.63 2.45 20.40
N ASP A 169 -8.88 1.51 19.50
CA ASP A 169 -9.65 1.71 18.27
C ASP A 169 -11.15 1.42 18.43
N ARG A 170 -11.52 0.68 19.50
CA ARG A 170 -12.87 0.10 19.68
C ARG A 170 -14.06 1.06 19.71
N ASN A 171 -13.80 2.35 19.92
CA ASN A 171 -14.83 3.39 20.01
C ASN A 171 -14.96 4.22 18.72
N SER A 172 -14.12 3.98 17.71
CA SER A 172 -14.13 4.72 16.45
C SER A 172 -14.88 3.97 15.35
N TYR A 173 -15.98 4.54 14.87
CA TYR A 173 -16.78 3.95 13.78
C TYR A 173 -16.26 4.33 12.38
N TYR A 174 -15.68 5.52 12.24
CA TYR A 174 -15.19 6.09 10.98
C TYR A 174 -13.94 6.95 11.23
N GLY A 175 -13.17 7.23 10.18
CA GLY A 175 -11.95 8.04 10.24
C GLY A 175 -10.68 7.20 10.11
N ASN A 176 -9.62 7.60 10.83
CA ASN A 176 -8.25 7.10 10.62
C ASN A 176 -7.96 5.70 11.20
N LEU A 177 -8.98 4.84 11.30
CA LEU A 177 -8.73 3.43 11.56
C LEU A 177 -7.90 2.86 10.39
N PRO A 178 -6.70 2.36 10.62
CA PRO A 178 -5.83 1.93 9.53
C PRO A 178 -6.41 0.70 8.83
N CYS A 179 -6.16 0.61 7.52
CA CYS A 179 -6.84 -0.36 6.66
C CYS A 179 -6.01 -1.61 6.37
N LEU A 180 -4.68 -1.52 6.32
CA LEU A 180 -3.75 -2.63 5.98
C LEU A 180 -3.64 -3.66 7.13
N SER A 181 -4.61 -4.55 7.23
CA SER A 181 -4.74 -5.56 8.30
C SER A 181 -3.55 -6.52 8.45
N LEU A 182 -2.83 -6.83 7.38
CA LEU A 182 -1.72 -7.80 7.38
C LEU A 182 -0.79 -7.57 6.18
N ALA A 183 0.51 -7.81 6.36
CA ALA A 183 1.48 -7.97 5.28
C ALA A 183 2.32 -9.26 5.47
N SER A 184 1.98 -10.29 4.70
CA SER A 184 2.58 -11.65 4.75
C SER A 184 3.58 -11.82 3.61
N PHE A 185 4.88 -11.86 3.93
CA PHE A 185 5.92 -12.18 2.96
C PHE A 185 6.13 -13.68 2.84
N LYS A 186 6.50 -14.13 1.64
CA LYS A 186 6.83 -15.54 1.37
C LYS A 186 8.08 -15.62 0.51
N TYR A 187 9.00 -16.51 0.87
CA TYR A 187 10.18 -16.79 0.06
C TYR A 187 9.89 -17.99 -0.86
N ASP A 188 9.87 -17.75 -2.16
CA ASP A 188 9.75 -18.79 -3.18
C ASP A 188 11.13 -19.27 -3.62
N ASN A 189 11.61 -20.33 -2.95
CA ASN A 189 12.87 -21.01 -3.31
C ASN A 189 12.92 -21.53 -4.75
N THR A 190 11.78 -21.74 -5.43
CA THR A 190 11.78 -22.28 -6.80
C THR A 190 12.10 -21.22 -7.85
N LYS A 191 11.88 -19.95 -7.52
CA LYS A 191 12.15 -18.78 -8.37
C LYS A 191 13.18 -17.82 -7.76
N SER A 192 13.68 -18.10 -6.55
CA SER A 192 14.48 -17.18 -5.73
C SER A 192 13.82 -15.81 -5.54
N GLN A 193 12.50 -15.78 -5.38
CA GLN A 193 11.67 -14.57 -5.33
C GLN A 193 11.05 -14.34 -3.95
N VAL A 194 10.87 -13.07 -3.58
CA VAL A 194 10.02 -12.67 -2.46
C VAL A 194 8.64 -12.28 -2.99
N ARG A 195 7.59 -12.82 -2.38
CA ARG A 195 6.18 -12.51 -2.70
C ARG A 195 5.52 -11.83 -1.51
N LEU A 196 4.54 -10.96 -1.76
CA LEU A 196 3.75 -10.30 -0.70
C LEU A 196 2.25 -10.57 -0.85
N ASN A 197 1.63 -11.03 0.23
CA ASN A 197 0.18 -11.05 0.40
C ASN A 197 -0.21 -9.98 1.41
N ALA A 198 -0.99 -8.97 1.01
CA ALA A 198 -1.52 -7.95 1.92
C ALA A 198 -3.05 -8.06 2.04
N THR A 199 -3.58 -7.80 3.24
CA THR A 199 -5.03 -7.76 3.49
C THR A 199 -5.44 -6.35 3.90
N TYR A 200 -6.53 -5.84 3.34
CA TYR A 200 -7.16 -4.58 3.71
C TYR A 200 -8.59 -4.82 4.20
N ARG A 201 -8.92 -4.36 5.42
CA ARG A 201 -10.30 -4.45 5.96
C ARG A 201 -11.32 -3.56 5.23
N SER A 202 -10.83 -2.53 4.53
CA SER A 202 -11.61 -1.56 3.76
C SER A 202 -10.67 -0.83 2.80
N HIS A 203 -11.04 -0.69 1.53
CA HIS A 203 -10.20 -0.05 0.50
C HIS A 203 -10.98 0.98 -0.32
N TYR A 204 -10.54 2.24 -0.25
CA TYR A 204 -11.01 3.36 -1.07
C TYR A 204 -10.24 3.38 -2.39
N TYR A 205 -10.88 2.97 -3.50
CA TYR A 205 -10.22 2.79 -4.79
C TYR A 205 -9.71 4.08 -5.42
N MET A 206 -10.43 5.19 -5.27
CA MET A 206 -10.02 6.49 -5.79
C MET A 206 -9.00 7.18 -4.88
N GLN A 207 -9.31 7.37 -3.60
CA GLN A 207 -8.46 8.17 -2.71
C GLN A 207 -7.14 7.53 -2.29
N ARG A 208 -7.04 6.19 -2.30
CA ARG A 208 -5.96 5.48 -1.60
C ARG A 208 -5.37 4.31 -2.36
N THR A 209 -6.18 3.49 -3.03
CA THR A 209 -5.74 2.15 -3.45
C THR A 209 -4.53 2.19 -4.39
N LEU A 210 -4.52 3.02 -5.44
CA LEU A 210 -3.36 3.08 -6.36
C LEU A 210 -2.05 3.44 -5.62
N GLY A 211 -2.09 4.43 -4.72
CA GLY A 211 -0.94 4.79 -3.87
C GLY A 211 -0.56 3.70 -2.86
N ASN A 212 -1.55 3.01 -2.26
CA ASN A 212 -1.32 1.88 -1.37
C ASN A 212 -0.60 0.73 -2.11
N LEU A 213 -1.07 0.37 -3.31
CA LEU A 213 -0.48 -0.66 -4.15
C LEU A 213 0.97 -0.30 -4.49
N MET A 214 1.23 0.93 -4.97
CA MET A 214 2.60 1.39 -5.26
C MET A 214 3.48 1.38 -4.01
N GLY A 215 2.95 1.76 -2.85
CA GLY A 215 3.63 1.66 -1.56
C GLY A 215 4.04 0.23 -1.20
N LEU A 216 3.15 -0.74 -1.43
CA LEU A 216 3.42 -2.16 -1.21
C LEU A 216 4.39 -2.74 -2.25
N GLY A 217 4.34 -2.29 -3.51
CA GLY A 217 5.33 -2.64 -4.53
C GLY A 217 6.74 -2.16 -4.15
N ARG A 218 6.86 -0.92 -3.67
CA ARG A 218 8.11 -0.35 -3.13
C ARG A 218 8.62 -1.10 -1.91
N LEU A 219 7.73 -1.47 -0.98
CA LEU A 219 8.06 -2.30 0.19
C LEU A 219 8.57 -3.68 -0.22
N LEU A 220 7.90 -4.33 -1.18
CA LEU A 220 8.30 -5.63 -1.70
C LEU A 220 9.65 -5.58 -2.41
N TYR A 221 9.88 -4.56 -3.24
CA TYR A 221 11.17 -4.28 -3.84
C TYR A 221 12.28 -4.17 -2.79
N PHE A 222 12.08 -3.35 -1.75
CA PHE A 222 13.04 -3.21 -0.65
C PHE A 222 13.34 -4.55 0.04
N VAL A 223 12.30 -5.30 0.46
CA VAL A 223 12.50 -6.58 1.16
C VAL A 223 13.20 -7.61 0.26
N ALA A 224 12.84 -7.69 -1.02
CA ALA A 224 13.50 -8.59 -1.98
C ALA A 224 14.98 -8.27 -2.14
N ARG A 225 15.31 -6.99 -2.39
CA ARG A 225 16.69 -6.52 -2.59
C ARG A 225 17.55 -6.71 -1.35
N GLU A 226 17.07 -6.32 -0.17
CA GLU A 226 17.81 -6.47 1.09
C GLU A 226 17.92 -7.93 1.55
N ALA A 227 17.02 -8.81 1.12
CA ALA A 227 17.12 -10.26 1.34
C ALA A 227 17.97 -10.98 0.27
N GLY A 228 18.48 -10.27 -0.75
CA GLY A 228 19.27 -10.82 -1.85
C GLY A 228 18.48 -11.76 -2.76
N ALA A 229 17.28 -11.35 -3.17
CA ALA A 229 16.33 -12.11 -3.96
C ALA A 229 15.56 -11.24 -4.95
N GLU A 230 14.90 -11.87 -5.91
CA GLU A 230 14.13 -11.18 -6.94
C GLU A 230 12.74 -10.77 -6.45
N VAL A 231 12.16 -9.78 -7.11
CA VAL A 231 10.77 -9.37 -6.86
C VAL A 231 9.83 -10.41 -7.47
N GLY A 232 8.96 -10.97 -6.64
CA GLY A 232 7.83 -11.80 -7.06
C GLY A 232 6.51 -11.01 -7.07
N PRO A 233 5.39 -11.70 -7.28
CA PRO A 233 4.08 -11.06 -7.34
C PRO A 233 3.59 -10.48 -6.01
N LEU A 234 2.71 -9.49 -6.15
CA LEU A 234 1.90 -8.88 -5.09
C LEU A 234 0.46 -9.39 -5.18
N THR A 235 -0.11 -9.85 -4.07
CA THR A 235 -1.52 -10.24 -3.97
C THR A 235 -2.19 -9.43 -2.86
N ILE A 236 -3.35 -8.85 -3.14
CA ILE A 236 -4.11 -8.04 -2.19
C ILE A 236 -5.48 -8.69 -1.97
N ASN A 237 -5.91 -8.83 -0.71
CA ASN A 237 -7.29 -9.12 -0.36
C ASN A 237 -7.94 -7.85 0.22
N SER A 238 -8.90 -7.26 -0.48
CA SER A 238 -9.72 -6.16 0.05
C SER A 238 -11.05 -6.74 0.52
N THR A 239 -11.21 -6.97 1.84
CA THR A 239 -12.41 -7.64 2.38
C THR A 239 -13.67 -6.79 2.18
N TYR A 240 -13.51 -5.47 2.11
CA TYR A 240 -14.50 -4.53 1.60
C TYR A 240 -13.79 -3.54 0.67
N ALA A 241 -14.34 -3.35 -0.53
CA ALA A 241 -13.80 -2.49 -1.57
C ALA A 241 -14.88 -1.54 -2.06
N THR A 242 -14.56 -0.25 -2.21
CA THR A 242 -15.51 0.76 -2.70
C THR A 242 -14.83 1.75 -3.64
N LEU A 243 -15.50 2.08 -4.73
CA LEU A 243 -15.10 3.11 -5.69
C LEU A 243 -15.68 4.45 -5.24
N ASP A 244 -14.90 5.14 -4.44
CA ASP A 244 -15.32 6.24 -3.60
C ASP A 244 -15.36 7.61 -4.31
N THR A 245 -16.35 8.42 -3.95
CA THR A 245 -16.40 9.85 -4.31
C THR A 245 -15.55 10.68 -3.35
N GLY A 246 -15.12 11.88 -3.77
CA GLY A 246 -14.09 12.63 -3.03
C GLY A 246 -14.42 13.02 -1.59
N LYS A 247 -15.71 13.02 -1.22
CA LYS A 247 -16.23 13.31 0.13
C LYS A 247 -16.41 12.07 1.01
N ALA A 248 -16.27 10.86 0.46
CA ALA A 248 -16.44 9.62 1.22
C ALA A 248 -15.21 9.36 2.11
N GLY A 249 -15.40 8.58 3.19
CA GLY A 249 -14.29 8.10 4.02
C GLY A 249 -13.47 9.16 4.77
N GLY A 250 -13.99 10.40 4.90
CA GLY A 250 -13.21 11.53 5.44
C GLY A 250 -12.31 12.22 4.42
N GLY A 251 -12.56 11.99 3.12
CA GLY A 251 -11.85 12.66 2.04
C GLY A 251 -12.12 14.16 1.96
N ALA A 252 -11.10 14.90 1.51
CA ALA A 252 -11.16 16.34 1.23
C ALA A 252 -11.45 16.65 -0.26
N GLY A 253 -11.70 15.61 -1.07
CA GLY A 253 -11.82 15.72 -2.52
C GLY A 253 -13.21 16.14 -2.98
N ASN A 254 -13.28 16.68 -4.20
CA ASN A 254 -14.53 17.10 -4.83
C ASN A 254 -14.74 16.47 -6.21
N TRP A 255 -14.77 15.14 -6.27
CA TRP A 255 -15.19 14.38 -7.46
C TRP A 255 -16.43 13.53 -7.20
N ASN A 256 -17.19 13.29 -8.27
CA ASN A 256 -18.45 12.55 -8.30
C ASN A 256 -18.36 11.33 -9.25
N ARG A 257 -19.46 10.56 -9.36
CA ARG A 257 -19.49 9.30 -10.14
C ARG A 257 -19.27 9.49 -11.64
N LYS A 258 -19.62 10.66 -12.21
CA LYS A 258 -19.35 10.99 -13.62
C LYS A 258 -17.85 11.16 -13.86
N ASP A 259 -17.20 11.97 -13.03
CA ASP A 259 -15.77 12.27 -13.16
C ASP A 259 -14.92 10.99 -13.02
N ILE A 260 -15.32 10.08 -12.11
CA ILE A 260 -14.72 8.74 -11.99
C ILE A 260 -14.92 7.93 -13.28
N SER A 261 -16.12 7.93 -13.87
CA SER A 261 -16.42 7.20 -15.10
C SER A 261 -15.57 7.68 -16.28
N GLU A 262 -15.39 8.99 -16.39
CA GLU A 262 -14.56 9.62 -17.42
C GLU A 262 -13.09 9.24 -17.24
N LEU A 263 -12.57 9.36 -16.01
CA LEU A 263 -11.22 8.93 -15.66
C LEU A 263 -10.93 7.46 -16.00
N ILE A 264 -11.79 6.53 -15.57
CA ILE A 264 -11.60 5.09 -15.83
C ILE A 264 -11.58 4.81 -17.33
N SER A 265 -12.50 5.43 -18.09
CA SER A 265 -12.59 5.22 -19.54
C SER A 265 -11.36 5.78 -20.27
N ASN A 266 -10.79 6.89 -19.79
CA ASN A 266 -9.53 7.42 -20.29
C ASN A 266 -8.35 6.49 -19.96
N CYS A 267 -8.28 5.93 -18.75
CA CYS A 267 -7.26 4.94 -18.37
C CYS A 267 -7.32 3.68 -19.23
N GLU A 268 -8.52 3.17 -19.54
CA GLU A 268 -8.71 2.03 -20.44
C GLU A 268 -8.27 2.35 -21.88
N SER A 269 -8.59 3.55 -22.35
CA SER A 269 -8.24 4.02 -23.71
C SER A 269 -6.73 4.08 -23.97
N ILE A 270 -5.91 4.34 -22.93
CA ILE A 270 -4.44 4.29 -23.01
C ILE A 270 -3.97 2.88 -23.37
N TYR A 271 -4.41 1.86 -22.61
CA TYR A 271 -4.05 0.46 -22.86
C TYR A 271 -4.59 -0.05 -24.21
N GLU A 272 -5.84 0.25 -24.54
CA GLU A 272 -6.43 -0.11 -25.84
C GLU A 272 -5.66 0.46 -27.04
N SER A 273 -5.06 1.64 -26.88
CA SER A 273 -4.30 2.30 -27.95
C SER A 273 -2.94 1.63 -28.16
N ALA A 274 -2.27 1.23 -27.08
CA ALA A 274 -1.02 0.48 -27.14
C ALA A 274 -1.21 -0.92 -27.79
N ASP A 275 -2.27 -1.64 -27.40
CA ASP A 275 -2.59 -2.96 -27.99
C ASP A 275 -2.81 -2.87 -29.52
N LYS A 276 -3.48 -1.80 -30.00
CA LYS A 276 -3.70 -1.57 -31.44
C LYS A 276 -2.40 -1.26 -32.19
N GLN A 277 -1.44 -0.58 -31.56
CA GLN A 277 -0.12 -0.32 -32.15
C GLN A 277 0.72 -1.60 -32.25
N LEU A 278 0.65 -2.49 -31.26
CA LEU A 278 1.35 -3.78 -31.27
C LEU A 278 0.83 -4.78 -32.31
N VAL A 279 -0.42 -4.64 -32.75
CA VAL A 279 -1.05 -5.51 -33.77
C VAL A 279 -0.90 -4.97 -35.20
N SER A 280 -0.40 -3.73 -35.37
CA SER A 280 -0.29 -3.05 -36.67
C SER A 280 1.15 -2.78 -37.15
N GLY A 281 2.17 -3.27 -36.41
CA GLY A 281 3.59 -3.26 -36.77
C GLY A 281 4.16 -4.65 -36.96
#